data_AF-A0A926W0F7-F1
#
_entry.id   AF-A0A926W0F7-F1
#
_cell.length_a   1.000
_cell.length_b   1.000
_cell.length_c   1.000
_cell.angle_alpha   90.00
_cell.angle_beta   90.00
_cell.angle_gamma   90.00
#
_symmetry.space_group_name_H-M   'P 1'
#
loop_
_entity.id
_entity.type
_entity.pdbx_description
1 polymer ?
#
loop_
_entity_poly.entity_id
_entity_poly.type
_entity_poly.pdbx_seq_one_letter_code
_entity_poly.pdbx_strand_id
1 'polypeptide(L)'
;MPEAQAERLIEWLQAYKELPYKVLATLSDGEEAIIAAMNSIWPTAPHQRCQAHFLNNLSDEVLPLDTKLRQQLKVDLDGLPKIPEYSERLQDPSQKQQPDSSPFFQQSPIRHETQS
;
A
#
# COMPACT_ATOMS: atom_id res chain seq x y z
N MET A 1 -1.45 -0.25 -27.20
CA MET A 1 -0.06 -0.33 -26.68
C MET A 1 0.54 -1.60 -27.27
N PRO A 2 1.76 -1.59 -27.83
CA PRO A 2 2.38 -2.83 -28.27
C PRO A 2 2.59 -3.71 -27.04
N GLU A 3 2.05 -4.92 -27.07
CA GLU A 3 2.21 -5.94 -26.05
C GLU A 3 3.72 -6.17 -25.83
N ALA A 4 4.15 -6.18 -24.57
CA ALA A 4 5.57 -6.37 -24.29
C ALA A 4 5.96 -7.78 -24.73
N GLN A 5 6.97 -7.92 -25.58
CA GLN A 5 7.46 -9.24 -25.97
C GLN A 5 8.34 -9.79 -24.85
N ALA A 6 8.07 -11.02 -24.40
CA ALA A 6 8.79 -11.64 -23.29
C ALA A 6 10.33 -11.63 -23.47
N GLU A 7 10.81 -11.81 -24.70
CA GLU A 7 12.25 -11.77 -25.04
C GLU A 7 12.90 -10.42 -24.69
N ARG A 8 12.22 -9.32 -25.00
CA ARG A 8 12.71 -7.97 -24.70
C ARG A 8 12.72 -7.71 -23.19
N LEU A 9 11.71 -8.20 -22.48
CA LEU A 9 11.66 -8.12 -21.02
C LEU A 9 12.79 -8.94 -20.38
N ILE A 10 13.11 -10.11 -20.94
CA ILE A 10 14.24 -10.93 -20.49
C ILE A 10 15.55 -10.16 -20.66
N GLU A 11 15.78 -9.57 -21.84
CA GLU A 11 16.99 -8.77 -22.10
C GLU A 11 17.13 -7.63 -21.10
N TRP A 12 16.05 -6.87 -20.87
CA TRP A 12 16.04 -5.76 -19.92
C TRP A 12 16.29 -6.20 -18.47
N LEU A 13 15.75 -7.34 -18.06
CA LEU A 13 15.87 -7.86 -16.70
C LEU A 13 17.25 -8.46 -16.39
N GLN A 14 18.10 -8.76 -17.39
CA GLN A 14 19.43 -9.35 -17.16
C GLN A 14 20.28 -8.52 -16.20
N ALA A 15 20.24 -7.19 -16.32
CA ALA A 15 21.02 -6.31 -15.45
C ALA A 15 20.74 -6.51 -13.95
N TYR A 16 19.52 -6.94 -13.59
CA TYR A 16 19.13 -7.22 -12.21
C TYR A 16 19.54 -8.62 -11.74
N LYS A 17 19.68 -9.58 -12.67
CA LYS A 17 20.17 -10.93 -12.36
C LYS A 17 21.64 -10.91 -11.94
N GLU A 18 22.42 -9.99 -12.50
CA GLU A 18 23.86 -9.83 -12.19
C GLU A 18 24.13 -9.17 -10.83
N LEU A 19 23.10 -8.65 -10.16
CA LEU A 19 23.25 -8.10 -8.82
C LEU A 19 23.51 -9.24 -7.81
N PRO A 20 24.31 -8.99 -6.75
CA PRO A 20 24.63 -10.01 -5.74
C PRO A 20 23.48 -10.25 -4.74
N TYR A 21 22.24 -10.23 -5.20
CA TYR A 21 21.04 -10.44 -4.39
C TYR A 21 20.30 -11.68 -4.85
N LYS A 22 19.97 -12.55 -3.91
CA LYS A 22 19.11 -13.70 -4.18
C LYS A 22 17.66 -13.24 -4.33
N VAL A 23 17.08 -13.45 -5.50
CA VAL A 23 15.64 -13.25 -5.71
C VAL A 23 14.87 -14.38 -5.03
N LEU A 24 14.02 -14.01 -4.05
CA LEU A 24 13.22 -14.96 -3.28
C LEU A 24 11.83 -15.20 -3.87
N ALA A 25 11.28 -14.22 -4.57
CA ALA A 25 9.98 -14.28 -5.22
C ALA A 25 9.89 -13.16 -6.29
N THR A 26 8.96 -13.30 -7.23
CA THR A 26 8.63 -12.27 -8.22
C THR A 26 7.16 -11.87 -8.11
N LEU A 27 6.85 -10.60 -8.38
CA LEU A 27 5.50 -10.04 -8.30
C LEU A 27 5.21 -9.20 -9.55
N SER A 28 4.11 -9.48 -10.26
CA SER A 28 3.67 -8.67 -11.41
C SER A 28 2.14 -8.49 -11.45
N ASP A 29 1.64 -7.58 -12.27
CA ASP A 29 0.19 -7.34 -12.49
C ASP A 29 -0.56 -8.55 -13.11
N GLY A 30 0.19 -9.45 -13.72
CA GLY A 30 -0.30 -10.69 -14.31
C GLY A 30 -0.29 -10.72 -15.83
N GLU A 31 0.35 -9.75 -16.50
CA GLU A 31 0.58 -9.81 -17.94
C GLU A 31 1.43 -11.05 -18.30
N GLU A 32 0.96 -11.86 -19.25
CA GLU A 32 1.57 -13.16 -19.59
C GLU A 32 3.04 -13.03 -20.00
N ALA A 33 3.38 -11.99 -20.76
CA ALA A 33 4.75 -11.74 -21.17
C ALA A 33 5.69 -11.43 -20.00
N ILE A 34 5.21 -10.69 -19.00
CA ILE A 34 5.97 -10.40 -17.78
C ILE A 34 6.16 -11.68 -16.97
N ILE A 35 5.11 -12.48 -16.81
CA ILE A 35 5.19 -13.77 -16.12
C ILE A 35 6.22 -14.67 -16.81
N ALA A 36 6.16 -14.79 -18.14
CA ALA A 36 7.09 -15.59 -18.92
C ALA A 36 8.54 -15.14 -18.75
N ALA A 37 8.80 -13.82 -18.78
CA ALA A 37 10.13 -13.26 -18.58
C ALA A 37 10.67 -13.53 -17.16
N MET A 38 9.84 -13.33 -16.13
CA MET A 38 10.22 -13.58 -14.73
C MET A 38 10.55 -15.06 -14.48
N ASN A 39 9.70 -15.97 -14.97
CA ASN A 39 9.90 -17.41 -14.84
C ASN A 39 11.14 -17.91 -15.61
N SER A 40 11.50 -17.24 -16.70
CA SER A 40 12.71 -17.55 -17.47
C SER A 40 13.99 -17.15 -16.72
N ILE A 41 14.02 -15.94 -16.13
CA ILE A 41 15.23 -15.41 -15.48
C ILE A 41 15.43 -16.00 -14.08
N TRP A 42 14.35 -16.17 -13.32
CA TRP A 42 14.37 -16.68 -11.96
C TRP A 42 13.46 -17.91 -11.82
N PRO A 43 13.79 -19.05 -12.47
CA PRO A 43 12.93 -20.23 -12.52
C PRO A 43 12.68 -20.90 -11.17
N THR A 44 13.53 -20.62 -10.17
CA THR A 44 13.40 -21.15 -8.81
C THR A 44 12.68 -20.19 -7.85
N ALA A 45 12.47 -18.93 -8.26
CA ALA A 45 11.74 -17.96 -7.44
C ALA A 45 10.25 -18.07 -7.76
N PRO A 46 9.38 -18.37 -6.77
CA PRO A 46 7.94 -18.40 -7.00
C PRO A 46 7.43 -17.05 -7.51
N HIS A 47 6.52 -17.11 -8.49
CA HIS A 47 5.81 -15.95 -9.01
C HIS A 47 4.44 -15.79 -8.32
N GLN A 48 4.06 -14.55 -8.02
CA GLN A 48 2.73 -14.18 -7.55
C GLN A 48 2.19 -12.99 -8.35
N ARG A 49 0.86 -12.89 -8.46
CA ARG A 49 0.20 -11.66 -8.94
C ARG A 49 0.14 -10.61 -7.84
N CYS A 50 0.42 -9.36 -8.20
CA CYS A 50 0.34 -8.22 -7.29
C CYS A 50 -1.09 -8.04 -6.79
N GLN A 51 -1.31 -8.25 -5.49
CA GLN A 51 -2.63 -8.12 -4.88
C GLN A 51 -3.19 -6.70 -5.04
N ALA A 52 -2.33 -5.67 -4.95
CA ALA A 52 -2.74 -4.29 -5.14
C ALA A 52 -3.30 -4.06 -6.56
N HIS A 53 -2.60 -4.53 -7.60
CA HIS A 53 -3.11 -4.45 -8.97
C HIS A 53 -4.39 -5.26 -9.15
N PHE A 54 -4.46 -6.48 -8.59
CA PHE A 54 -5.66 -7.29 -8.68
C PHE A 54 -6.89 -6.60 -8.06
N LEU A 55 -6.74 -6.06 -6.84
CA LEU A 55 -7.82 -5.36 -6.15
C LEU A 55 -8.21 -4.07 -6.88
N ASN A 56 -7.25 -3.33 -7.42
CA ASN A 56 -7.53 -2.13 -8.21
C ASN A 56 -8.36 -2.50 -9.45
N ASN A 57 -7.88 -3.45 -10.26
CA ASN A 57 -8.58 -3.91 -11.46
C ASN A 57 -10.00 -4.41 -11.15
N LEU A 58 -10.18 -5.11 -10.02
CA LEU A 58 -11.50 -5.57 -9.58
C LEU A 58 -12.43 -4.41 -9.19
N SER A 59 -11.87 -3.35 -8.61
CA SER A 59 -12.62 -2.19 -8.14
C SER A 59 -12.94 -1.17 -9.24
N ASP A 60 -12.24 -1.20 -10.37
CA ASP A 60 -12.31 -0.14 -11.40
C ASP A 60 -13.73 0.10 -11.92
N GLU A 61 -14.53 -0.96 -12.11
CA GLU A 61 -15.91 -0.83 -12.61
C GLU A 61 -16.87 -0.28 -11.55
N VAL A 62 -16.62 -0.56 -10.28
CA VAL A 62 -17.52 -0.16 -9.16
C VAL A 62 -17.11 1.18 -8.53
N LEU A 63 -15.87 1.62 -8.72
CA LEU A 63 -15.33 2.85 -8.16
C LEU A 63 -16.13 4.12 -8.56
N PRO A 64 -16.62 4.26 -9.81
CA PRO A 64 -17.47 5.39 -10.18
C PRO A 64 -18.83 5.38 -9.47
N LEU A 65 -19.42 4.20 -9.27
CA LEU A 65 -20.69 4.03 -8.57
C LEU A 65 -20.54 4.38 -7.08
N ASP A 66 -19.50 3.85 -6.43
CA ASP A 66 -19.17 4.19 -5.04
C ASP A 66 -18.89 5.70 -4.89
N THR A 67 -18.17 6.28 -5.84
CA THR A 67 -17.89 7.72 -5.86
C THR A 67 -19.15 8.55 -5.96
N LYS A 68 -20.08 8.17 -6.84
CA LYS A 68 -21.38 8.84 -6.95
C LYS A 68 -22.21 8.69 -5.68
N LEU A 69 -22.24 7.51 -5.08
CA LEU A 69 -22.95 7.27 -3.82
C LEU A 69 -22.39 8.14 -2.69
N ARG A 70 -21.06 8.18 -2.53
CA ARG A 70 -20.39 9.02 -1.54
C ARG A 70 -20.71 10.51 -1.74
N GLN A 71 -20.73 10.99 -2.99
CA GLN A 71 -21.11 12.37 -3.30
C GLN A 71 -22.57 12.64 -2.93
N GLN A 72 -23.49 11.72 -3.25
CA GLN A 72 -24.91 11.85 -2.91
C GLN A 72 -25.12 11.88 -1.39
N LEU A 73 -24.51 10.95 -0.67
CA LEU A 73 -24.58 10.92 0.80
C LEU A 73 -24.06 12.21 1.41
N LYS A 74 -22.97 12.78 0.86
CA LYS A 74 -22.47 14.06 1.34
C LYS A 74 -23.52 15.17 1.17
N VAL A 75 -24.17 15.25 0.00
CA VAL A 75 -25.24 16.23 -0.26
C VAL A 75 -26.42 16.03 0.69
N ASP A 76 -26.86 14.79 0.87
CA ASP A 76 -28.02 14.46 1.70
C ASP A 76 -27.77 14.80 3.18
N LEU A 77 -26.54 14.58 3.66
CA LEU A 77 -26.14 14.82 5.04
C LEU A 77 -25.73 16.28 5.33
N ASP A 78 -25.38 17.07 4.32
CA ASP A 78 -24.94 18.48 4.50
C ASP A 78 -26.06 19.36 5.09
N GLY A 79 -27.32 18.97 4.89
CA GLY A 79 -28.49 19.65 5.47
C GLY A 79 -28.77 19.28 6.93
N LEU A 80 -28.05 18.33 7.52
CA LEU A 80 -28.26 17.92 8.91
C LEU A 80 -27.71 18.96 9.89
N PRO A 81 -28.37 19.18 11.04
CA PRO A 81 -27.86 20.07 12.06
C PRO A 81 -26.49 19.58 12.54
N LYS A 82 -25.58 20.53 12.80
CA LYS A 82 -24.29 20.21 13.42
C LYS A 82 -24.53 19.39 14.67
N ILE A 83 -23.77 18.30 14.82
CA ILE A 83 -23.77 17.53 16.06
C ILE A 83 -23.42 18.51 17.18
N PRO A 84 -24.27 18.65 18.22
CA PRO A 84 -23.95 19.53 19.33
C PRO A 84 -22.64 19.06 19.97
N GLU A 85 -21.81 19.98 20.43
CA GLU A 85 -20.60 19.65 21.18
C GLU A 85 -20.95 19.08 22.55
N TYR A 86 -21.43 17.84 22.60
CA TYR A 86 -21.50 17.08 23.84
C TYR A 86 -20.11 16.49 24.09
N SER A 87 -19.27 17.27 24.76
CA SER A 87 -18.03 16.79 25.35
C SER A 87 -18.31 16.02 26.65
N GLU A 88 -19.11 14.96 26.60
CA GLU A 88 -19.08 13.96 27.67
C GLU A 88 -17.95 12.97 27.39
N ARG A 89 -16.70 13.47 27.45
CA ARG A 89 -15.68 12.63 28.05
C ARG A 89 -16.13 12.50 29.51
N LEU A 90 -16.68 11.35 29.88
CA LEU A 90 -16.86 10.99 31.28
C LEU A 90 -15.54 11.31 31.99
N GLN A 91 -15.54 12.40 32.76
CA GLN A 91 -14.40 12.74 33.60
C GLN A 91 -14.41 11.66 34.68
N ASP A 92 -13.51 10.68 34.53
CA ASP A 92 -13.18 9.80 35.63
C ASP A 92 -12.69 10.71 36.78
N PRO A 93 -13.36 10.74 37.95
CA PRO A 93 -12.97 11.57 39.09
C PRO A 93 -11.56 11.26 39.60
N SER A 94 -10.93 10.19 39.10
CA SER A 94 -9.62 9.70 39.54
C SER A 94 -8.43 10.33 38.82
N GLN A 95 -8.62 11.11 37.75
CA GLN A 95 -7.50 11.73 37.02
C GLN A 95 -7.19 13.13 37.55
N LYS A 96 -6.36 13.18 38.60
CA LYS A 96 -5.56 14.37 38.91
C LYS A 96 -4.83 14.81 37.64
N GLN A 97 -4.95 16.09 37.30
CA GLN A 97 -4.22 16.75 36.21
C GLN A 97 -2.73 16.38 36.25
N GLN A 98 -2.30 15.53 35.32
CA GLN A 98 -0.91 15.52 34.90
C GLN A 98 -0.77 16.56 33.79
N PRO A 99 0.24 17.44 33.87
CA PRO A 99 0.51 18.37 32.79
C PRO A 99 0.85 17.60 31.52
N ASP A 100 0.41 18.18 30.42
CA ASP A 100 0.49 17.69 29.04
C ASP A 100 1.93 17.27 28.69
N SER A 101 2.25 15.99 28.89
CA SER A 101 3.44 15.36 28.32
C SER A 101 2.99 14.16 27.51
N SER A 102 2.55 14.43 26.28
CA SER A 102 2.37 13.40 25.27
C SER A 102 3.70 12.67 25.06
N PRO A 103 3.82 11.35 25.35
CA PRO A 103 5.04 10.60 25.07
C PRO A 103 5.03 10.03 23.64
N PHE A 104 4.06 10.41 22.80
CA PHE A 104 3.76 9.67 21.58
C PHE A 104 4.58 10.08 20.35
N PHE A 105 5.51 11.02 20.50
CA PHE A 105 6.53 11.34 19.49
C PHE A 105 7.93 11.35 20.11
N GLN A 106 8.42 10.19 20.54
CA GLN A 106 9.86 9.94 20.64
C GLN A 106 10.28 8.99 19.52
N GLN A 107 10.55 9.56 18.35
CA GLN A 107 11.49 8.91 17.43
C GLN A 107 12.87 8.96 18.08
N SER A 108 13.34 7.79 18.52
CA SER A 108 14.71 7.65 19.00
C SER A 108 15.68 7.80 17.82
N PRO A 109 16.78 8.57 17.95
CA PRO A 109 17.82 8.58 16.94
C PRO A 109 18.54 7.23 16.94
N ILE A 110 18.49 6.50 15.83
CA ILE A 110 19.30 5.29 15.64
C ILE A 110 20.76 5.72 15.62
N ARG A 111 21.50 5.34 16.66
CA ARG A 111 22.96 5.39 16.69
C ARG A 111 23.48 4.26 15.81
N HIS A 112 24.19 4.58 14.73
CA HIS A 112 25.07 3.60 14.09
C HIS A 112 26.40 3.62 14.83
N GLU A 113 26.61 2.62 15.68
CA GLU A 113 27.94 2.24 16.14
C GLU A 113 28.74 1.67 14.97
N THR A 114 29.92 2.25 14.75
CA THR A 114 31.00 1.74 13.91
C THR A 114 31.81 0.71 14.70
N GLN A 115 31.92 -0.52 14.17
CA GLN A 115 33.04 -1.46 14.33
C GLN A 115 32.64 -2.80 13.67
N SER A 116 33.49 -3.56 12.98
CA SER A 116 34.94 -3.50 12.80
C SER A 116 35.34 -4.23 11.51
#